data_AF-A0A9P3IIV9-F1
#
_entry.id   AF-A0A9P3IIV9-F1
#
_cell.length_a   1.000
_cell.length_b   1.000
_cell.length_c   1.000
_cell.angle_alpha   90.00
_cell.angle_beta   90.00
_cell.angle_gamma   90.00
#
_symmetry.space_group_name_H-M   'P 1'
#
loop_
_entity.id
_entity.type
_entity.pdbx_description
1 polymer ?
#
loop_
_entity_poly.entity_id
_entity_poly.type
_entity_poly.pdbx_seq_one_letter_code
_entity_poly.pdbx_strand_id
1 'polypeptide(L)'
;MGSVLGRIEVETPQFTVEAKTDQYEIRRYPPQMAAEVTYDGDHFQRVGSRSGFFALAGYIGVLGPAENRKAVPGAEVARGGTGGDERQKIAMTAPVITETRVADAAAAAADGGGGPQKIAMTAPVITEVVTATVAAAEAETAASESTASSKTTMQFLLPASFTPDNTPVPTNPAVRVHQLPARLIGALTFSGLTTDSVLQQRSQELRSALEKAGYGIAGQYVLARYNDPFTIPWFRTNEILYPLKKDSRKESGS
;
A
#
# COMPACT_ATOMS: atom_id res chain seq x y z
N MET A 1 -22.23 -9.90 -24.63
CA MET A 1 -21.18 -10.66 -23.92
C MET A 1 -21.58 -10.69 -22.46
N GLY A 2 -21.67 -11.87 -21.84
CA GLY A 2 -22.13 -11.99 -20.45
C GLY A 2 -21.00 -11.66 -19.48
N SER A 3 -21.27 -10.84 -18.46
CA SER A 3 -20.31 -10.58 -17.38
C SER A 3 -20.03 -11.88 -16.62
N VAL A 4 -18.80 -12.38 -16.70
CA VAL A 4 -18.40 -13.58 -15.95
C VAL A 4 -18.02 -13.17 -14.54
N LEU A 5 -19.01 -13.25 -13.65
CA LEU A 5 -18.96 -12.72 -12.29
C LEU A 5 -17.69 -13.17 -11.52
N GLY A 6 -16.88 -12.19 -11.11
CA GLY A 6 -15.75 -12.38 -10.21
C GLY A 6 -14.44 -12.91 -10.81
N ARG A 7 -14.37 -13.22 -12.12
CA ARG A 7 -13.11 -13.70 -12.73
C ARG A 7 -12.00 -12.64 -12.70
N ILE A 8 -10.78 -13.11 -12.51
CA ILE A 8 -9.55 -12.33 -12.64
C ILE A 8 -8.92 -12.74 -13.97
N GLU A 9 -9.01 -11.87 -14.97
CA GLU A 9 -8.59 -12.16 -16.36
C GLU A 9 -7.23 -11.52 -16.73
N VAL A 10 -6.64 -10.79 -15.79
CA VAL A 10 -5.34 -10.11 -15.92
C VAL A 10 -4.24 -10.86 -15.18
N GLU A 11 -2.98 -10.61 -15.55
CA GLU A 11 -1.82 -11.20 -14.89
C GLU A 11 -1.80 -10.86 -13.39
N THR A 12 -1.44 -11.84 -12.55
CA THR A 12 -1.26 -11.68 -11.11
C THR A 12 0.19 -11.92 -10.72
N PRO A 13 0.69 -11.28 -9.63
CA PRO A 13 2.06 -11.47 -9.19
C PRO A 13 2.31 -12.94 -8.82
N GLN A 14 3.39 -13.51 -9.36
CA GLN A 14 3.78 -14.88 -9.03
C GLN A 14 4.33 -14.95 -7.60
N PHE A 15 4.03 -16.03 -6.88
CA PHE A 15 4.55 -16.30 -5.55
C PHE A 15 4.67 -17.80 -5.29
N THR A 16 5.51 -18.16 -4.32
CA THR A 16 5.55 -19.51 -3.75
C THR A 16 4.82 -19.50 -2.40
N VAL A 17 3.92 -20.46 -2.17
CA VAL A 17 3.29 -20.66 -0.85
C VAL A 17 4.26 -21.45 0.02
N GLU A 18 4.74 -20.86 1.12
CA GLU A 18 5.61 -21.53 2.11
C GLU A 18 4.81 -22.24 3.21
N ALA A 19 3.59 -21.76 3.51
CA ALA A 19 2.64 -22.41 4.42
C ALA A 19 1.21 -21.98 4.08
N LYS A 20 0.24 -22.83 4.40
CA LYS A 20 -1.19 -22.55 4.21
C LYS A 20 -2.01 -23.10 5.37
N THR A 21 -3.03 -22.34 5.76
CA THR A 21 -4.07 -22.71 6.71
C THR A 21 -5.44 -22.42 6.08
N ASP A 22 -6.53 -22.75 6.77
CA ASP A 22 -7.88 -22.38 6.33
C ASP A 22 -8.16 -20.87 6.42
N GLN A 23 -7.35 -20.12 7.18
CA GLN A 23 -7.54 -18.68 7.41
C GLN A 23 -6.57 -17.79 6.60
N TYR A 24 -5.34 -18.26 6.35
CA TYR A 24 -4.30 -17.46 5.71
C TYR A 24 -3.23 -18.32 5.01
N GLU A 25 -2.50 -17.68 4.09
CA GLU A 25 -1.32 -18.22 3.42
C GLU A 25 -0.07 -17.41 3.78
N ILE A 26 1.08 -18.08 3.82
CA ILE A 26 2.40 -17.45 3.85
C ILE A 26 2.99 -17.55 2.45
N ARG A 27 3.20 -16.41 1.80
CA ARG A 27 3.63 -16.29 0.40
C ARG A 27 4.98 -15.60 0.30
N ARG A 28 5.90 -16.17 -0.48
CA ARG A 28 7.16 -15.53 -0.89
C ARG A 28 7.00 -14.97 -2.29
N TYR A 29 7.07 -13.66 -2.41
CA TYR A 29 7.09 -12.95 -3.70
C TYR A 29 8.54 -12.71 -4.14
N PRO A 30 8.88 -12.90 -5.44
CA PRO A 30 10.14 -12.48 -6.01
C PRO A 30 10.21 -10.94 -6.11
N PRO A 31 11.37 -10.36 -6.47
CA PRO A 31 11.45 -8.94 -6.81
C PRO A 31 10.56 -8.62 -8.01
N GLN A 32 9.85 -7.48 -7.98
CA GLN A 32 8.92 -7.09 -9.04
C GLN A 32 8.85 -5.57 -9.15
N MET A 33 8.73 -5.05 -10.37
CA MET A 33 8.53 -3.62 -10.60
C MET A 33 7.13 -3.17 -10.17
N ALA A 34 7.03 -2.01 -9.54
CA ALA A 34 5.77 -1.39 -9.17
C ALA A 34 5.77 0.10 -9.54
N ALA A 35 4.64 0.57 -10.07
CA ALA A 35 4.34 1.98 -10.25
C ALA A 35 3.45 2.46 -9.10
N GLU A 36 3.80 3.56 -8.45
CA GLU A 36 3.12 4.08 -7.27
C GLU A 36 2.78 5.58 -7.37
N VAL A 37 1.74 5.97 -6.64
CA VAL A 37 1.37 7.37 -6.37
C VAL A 37 0.97 7.51 -4.91
N THR A 38 1.53 8.50 -4.21
CA THR A 38 1.14 8.88 -2.85
C THR A 38 0.31 10.15 -2.88
N TYR A 39 -0.77 10.20 -2.10
CA TYR A 39 -1.64 11.36 -1.94
C TYR A 39 -2.09 11.50 -0.47
N ASP A 40 -2.46 12.72 -0.08
CA ASP A 40 -2.94 13.03 1.26
C ASP A 40 -4.47 12.80 1.38
N GLY A 41 -4.91 12.21 2.50
CA GLY A 41 -6.31 12.19 2.94
C GLY A 41 -7.12 10.90 2.73
N ASP A 42 -8.15 10.76 3.55
CA ASP A 42 -8.88 9.50 3.84
C ASP A 42 -9.96 9.06 2.82
N HIS A 43 -10.06 9.69 1.64
CA HIS A 43 -11.15 9.36 0.69
C HIS A 43 -10.67 8.90 -0.68
N PHE A 44 -10.80 7.59 -0.92
CA PHE A 44 -10.70 6.91 -2.23
C PHE A 44 -11.66 7.46 -3.31
N GLN A 45 -12.63 8.32 -2.94
CA GLN A 45 -13.82 8.64 -3.74
C GLN A 45 -13.93 10.09 -4.25
N ARG A 46 -12.86 10.89 -4.26
CA ARG A 46 -12.89 12.18 -4.99
C ARG A 46 -12.83 11.92 -6.50
N VAL A 47 -14.01 11.70 -7.09
CA VAL A 47 -14.24 11.57 -8.53
C VAL A 47 -13.78 12.86 -9.22
N GLY A 48 -12.85 12.70 -10.17
CA GLY A 48 -12.21 13.77 -10.92
C GLY A 48 -10.83 13.34 -11.40
N SER A 49 -10.27 14.04 -12.38
CA SER A 49 -9.03 13.69 -13.10
C SER A 49 -7.73 13.84 -12.27
N ARG A 50 -7.78 13.59 -10.96
CA ARG A 50 -6.68 13.75 -9.99
C ARG A 50 -6.55 12.60 -8.98
N SER A 51 -7.28 11.49 -9.14
CA SER A 51 -7.10 10.33 -8.25
C SER A 51 -5.82 9.55 -8.58
N GLY A 52 -5.19 8.93 -7.57
CA GLY A 52 -3.97 8.13 -7.76
C GLY A 52 -4.16 6.99 -8.78
N PHE A 53 -5.36 6.41 -8.86
CA PHE A 53 -5.70 5.41 -9.87
C PHE A 53 -5.58 5.96 -11.30
N PHE A 54 -6.09 7.17 -11.58
CA PHE A 54 -6.04 7.73 -12.92
C PHE A 54 -4.60 8.07 -13.36
N ALA A 55 -3.74 8.53 -12.44
CA ALA A 55 -2.33 8.74 -12.73
C ALA A 55 -1.60 7.44 -13.09
N LEU A 56 -1.86 6.34 -12.36
CA LEU A 56 -1.31 5.02 -12.68
C LEU A 56 -1.90 4.44 -13.98
N ALA A 57 -3.21 4.60 -14.22
CA ALA A 57 -3.88 4.17 -15.45
C ALA A 57 -3.41 4.93 -16.70
N GLY A 58 -3.05 6.21 -16.55
CA GLY A 58 -2.36 7.02 -17.56
C GLY A 58 -0.95 6.52 -17.85
N TYR A 59 -0.16 6.25 -16.80
CA TYR A 59 1.18 5.66 -16.94
C TYR A 59 1.19 4.36 -17.76
N ILE A 60 0.25 3.43 -17.52
CA ILE A 60 0.18 2.17 -18.29
C ILE A 60 -0.51 2.30 -19.66
N GLY A 61 -1.25 3.39 -19.91
CA GLY A 61 -1.91 3.64 -21.20
C GLY A 61 -3.20 2.85 -21.44
N VAL A 62 -3.96 2.57 -20.38
CA VAL A 62 -5.26 1.85 -20.46
C VAL A 62 -6.39 2.78 -20.89
N LEU A 63 -6.38 4.03 -20.42
CA LEU A 63 -7.44 5.00 -20.68
C LEU A 63 -7.12 5.94 -21.87
N GLY A 64 -6.01 5.70 -22.58
CA GLY A 64 -5.55 6.57 -23.67
C GLY A 64 -4.14 6.22 -24.15
N PRO A 65 -3.41 7.18 -24.73
CA PRO A 65 -1.96 7.08 -24.93
C PRO A 65 -1.23 6.94 -23.59
N ALA A 66 -0.15 6.16 -23.53
CA ALA A 66 0.62 6.02 -22.29
C ALA A 66 1.34 7.33 -21.91
N GLU A 67 1.36 7.63 -20.61
CA GLU A 67 2.11 8.74 -19.99
C GLU A 67 3.49 8.28 -19.50
N ASN A 68 4.22 7.66 -20.41
CA ASN A 68 5.57 7.15 -20.16
C ASN A 68 6.45 7.29 -21.41
N ARG A 69 7.75 7.03 -21.20
CA ARG A 69 8.78 6.97 -22.23
C ARG A 69 9.54 5.66 -22.10
N LYS A 70 9.82 4.96 -23.20
CA LYS A 70 10.64 3.73 -23.17
C LYS A 70 11.95 3.97 -22.44
N ALA A 71 12.35 3.00 -21.62
CA ALA A 71 13.65 2.99 -20.98
C ALA A 71 14.76 3.06 -22.04
N VAL A 72 15.81 3.83 -21.75
CA VAL A 72 17.06 3.81 -22.50
C VAL A 72 18.03 2.92 -21.71
N PRO A 73 18.69 1.91 -22.32
CA PRO A 73 19.61 1.05 -21.60
C PRO A 73 20.67 1.84 -20.82
N GLY A 74 20.82 1.57 -19.53
CA GLY A 74 21.75 2.27 -18.64
C GLY A 74 21.25 3.62 -18.08
N ALA A 75 20.04 4.08 -18.43
CA ALA A 75 19.41 5.22 -17.76
C ALA A 75 18.63 4.77 -16.52
N GLU A 76 18.79 5.49 -15.40
CA GLU A 76 18.07 5.18 -14.16
C GLU A 76 16.56 5.46 -14.31
N VAL A 77 15.72 4.50 -13.92
CA VAL A 77 14.24 4.60 -13.98
C VAL A 77 13.66 5.58 -12.94
N ALA A 78 14.49 6.04 -12.01
CA ALA A 78 14.11 7.01 -10.99
C ALA A 78 13.62 8.35 -11.59
N ARG A 79 12.94 9.11 -10.74
CA ARG A 79 12.18 10.34 -11.04
C ARG A 79 12.81 11.22 -12.12
N GLY A 80 12.20 11.22 -13.31
CA GLY A 80 12.56 12.14 -14.39
C GLY A 80 13.78 11.76 -15.22
N GLY A 81 14.23 10.51 -15.18
CA GLY A 81 15.25 9.99 -16.09
C GLY A 81 14.92 10.24 -17.58
N THR A 82 15.95 10.39 -18.41
CA THR A 82 15.81 10.62 -19.85
C THR A 82 15.39 9.35 -20.59
N GLY A 83 14.11 9.00 -20.52
CA GLY A 83 13.50 8.01 -21.40
C GLY A 83 13.42 8.53 -22.85
N GLY A 84 13.40 7.61 -23.82
CA GLY A 84 13.32 7.94 -25.25
C GLY A 84 11.96 8.52 -25.66
N ASP A 85 11.85 9.06 -26.88
CA ASP A 85 10.62 9.75 -27.31
C ASP A 85 9.41 8.83 -27.56
N GLU A 86 9.61 7.51 -27.61
CA GLU A 86 8.54 6.54 -27.84
C GLU A 86 7.81 6.15 -26.54
N ARG A 87 6.47 6.12 -26.61
CA ARG A 87 5.59 5.68 -25.52
C ARG A 87 5.37 4.17 -25.58
N GLN A 88 5.22 3.51 -24.44
CA GLN A 88 4.96 2.06 -24.36
C GLN A 88 3.69 1.76 -23.56
N LYS A 89 2.73 1.05 -24.15
CA LYS A 89 1.60 0.51 -23.38
C LYS A 89 2.06 -0.65 -22.52
N ILE A 90 1.50 -0.74 -21.31
CA ILE A 90 1.76 -1.79 -20.33
C ILE A 90 0.45 -2.54 -20.09
N ALA A 91 0.49 -3.87 -20.07
CA ALA A 91 -0.69 -4.68 -19.77
C ALA A 91 -1.17 -4.45 -18.32
N MET A 92 -2.48 -4.48 -18.10
CA MET A 92 -3.02 -4.46 -16.74
C MET A 92 -2.68 -5.73 -15.98
N THR A 93 -2.52 -5.58 -14.67
CA THR A 93 -2.36 -6.66 -13.70
C THR A 93 -3.35 -6.50 -12.56
N ALA A 94 -3.56 -7.56 -11.79
CA ALA A 94 -4.20 -7.52 -10.47
C ALA A 94 -3.21 -8.03 -9.41
N PRO A 95 -3.32 -7.64 -8.13
CA PRO A 95 -4.28 -6.68 -7.57
C PRO A 95 -3.83 -5.22 -7.74
N VAL A 96 -4.78 -4.29 -7.58
CA VAL A 96 -4.47 -2.91 -7.19
C VAL A 96 -4.16 -2.90 -5.70
N ILE A 97 -2.97 -2.43 -5.35
CA ILE A 97 -2.48 -2.36 -3.98
C ILE A 97 -2.76 -0.97 -3.40
N THR A 98 -3.12 -0.92 -2.12
CA THR A 98 -3.31 0.32 -1.37
C THR A 98 -2.76 0.15 0.05
N GLU A 99 -1.85 1.03 0.42
CA GLU A 99 -1.25 1.12 1.76
C GLU A 99 -1.54 2.50 2.34
N THR A 100 -2.16 2.55 3.52
CA THR A 100 -2.41 3.81 4.24
C THR A 100 -1.38 3.94 5.35
N ARG A 101 -0.43 4.86 5.16
CA ARG A 101 0.52 5.24 6.22
C ARG A 101 -0.06 6.41 7.00
N VAL A 102 -0.55 6.14 8.20
CA VAL A 102 -0.71 7.17 9.22
C VAL A 102 0.68 7.72 9.50
N ALA A 103 0.85 9.03 9.44
CA ALA A 103 2.12 9.65 9.82
C ALA A 103 2.31 9.46 11.33
N ASP A 104 3.35 8.75 11.74
CA ASP A 104 3.74 8.68 13.15
C ASP A 104 4.00 10.11 13.67
N ALA A 105 3.32 10.51 14.74
CA ALA A 105 3.51 11.81 15.40
C ALA A 105 4.88 11.96 16.09
N ALA A 106 5.83 11.06 15.81
CA ALA A 106 7.15 10.94 16.44
C ALA A 106 8.30 11.53 15.58
N ALA A 107 8.00 12.17 14.45
CA ALA A 107 9.01 12.66 13.48
C ALA A 107 8.96 14.18 13.22
N ALA A 108 8.74 15.00 14.26
CA ALA A 108 8.82 16.46 14.16
C ALA A 108 9.17 17.13 15.52
N ALA A 109 10.43 17.04 15.95
CA ALA A 109 10.92 17.76 17.14
C ALA A 109 12.43 18.08 17.05
N ALA A 110 12.80 19.09 16.25
CA ALA A 110 14.15 19.66 16.23
C ALA A 110 14.21 21.08 15.63
N ASP A 111 13.51 22.05 16.23
CA ASP A 111 13.99 23.43 16.36
C ASP A 111 13.29 24.11 17.54
N GLY A 112 13.90 25.12 18.17
CA GLY A 112 13.44 25.65 19.47
C GLY A 112 13.36 27.17 19.57
N GLY A 113 12.51 27.69 20.47
CA GLY A 113 12.58 29.09 20.91
C GLY A 113 11.32 29.70 21.53
N GLY A 114 11.38 29.99 22.85
CA GLY A 114 10.66 31.12 23.49
C GLY A 114 9.21 30.90 23.98
N GLY A 115 8.96 31.13 25.28
CA GLY A 115 7.61 31.23 25.89
C GLY A 115 7.08 32.68 25.99
N PRO A 116 6.27 33.09 27.01
CA PRO A 116 5.71 32.31 28.14
C PRO A 116 4.22 32.58 28.56
N GLN A 117 3.57 31.54 29.12
CA GLN A 117 2.52 31.51 30.20
C GLN A 117 1.30 32.48 30.26
N LYS A 118 0.07 31.94 30.46
CA LYS A 118 -0.59 31.79 31.80
C LYS A 118 -2.05 31.21 31.82
N ILE A 119 -2.23 30.13 32.63
CA ILE A 119 -3.29 29.85 33.65
C ILE A 119 -4.77 29.56 33.25
N ALA A 120 -5.25 28.37 33.69
CA ALA A 120 -6.63 27.92 34.05
C ALA A 120 -7.74 28.02 32.97
N MET A 121 -8.33 26.91 32.46
CA MET A 121 -9.38 26.01 33.03
C MET A 121 -10.52 25.90 31.97
N THR A 122 -11.36 24.86 31.84
CA THR A 122 -11.57 23.58 32.57
C THR A 122 -11.97 22.47 31.56
N ALA A 123 -11.93 21.21 31.97
CA ALA A 123 -12.30 20.01 31.17
C ALA A 123 -13.81 19.62 31.35
N PRO A 124 -14.35 18.50 30.78
CA PRO A 124 -13.76 17.50 29.87
C PRO A 124 -14.67 17.08 28.68
N VAL A 125 -14.22 16.12 27.85
CA VAL A 125 -14.86 14.79 27.60
C VAL A 125 -13.95 13.95 26.70
N ILE A 126 -13.74 12.67 27.05
CA ILE A 126 -12.81 11.73 26.41
C ILE A 126 -13.58 10.77 25.49
N THR A 127 -12.94 10.25 24.44
CA THR A 127 -13.27 8.93 23.89
C THR A 127 -11.97 8.20 23.53
N GLU A 128 -11.86 6.95 23.97
CA GLU A 128 -10.58 6.27 24.19
C GLU A 128 -9.95 5.67 22.93
N VAL A 129 -8.61 5.66 22.86
CA VAL A 129 -7.84 4.78 21.98
C VAL A 129 -7.00 3.84 22.85
N VAL A 130 -7.35 2.55 22.82
CA VAL A 130 -6.61 1.53 23.60
C VAL A 130 -5.31 1.17 22.90
N THR A 131 -4.18 1.66 23.42
CA THR A 131 -2.89 0.97 23.32
C THR A 131 -2.26 0.88 24.69
N ALA A 132 -1.97 -0.34 25.15
CA ALA A 132 -1.37 -0.59 26.45
C ALA A 132 0.11 -0.93 26.29
N THR A 133 1.00 0.00 26.63
CA THR A 133 2.22 -0.28 27.41
C THR A 133 2.55 0.95 28.24
N VAL A 134 2.94 0.72 29.50
CA VAL A 134 3.00 1.76 30.54
C VAL A 134 4.40 2.36 30.71
N ALA A 135 4.49 3.69 30.60
CA ALA A 135 5.43 4.53 31.35
C ALA A 135 4.86 5.96 31.41
N ALA A 136 4.64 6.49 32.61
CA ALA A 136 3.80 7.68 32.81
C ALA A 136 4.60 9.00 32.83
N ALA A 137 4.06 10.03 32.17
CA ALA A 137 4.05 11.43 32.61
C ALA A 137 3.04 12.22 31.75
N GLU A 138 1.94 12.66 32.35
CA GLU A 138 0.83 13.34 31.65
C GLU A 138 1.08 14.85 31.49
N ALA A 139 0.84 15.40 30.29
CA ALA A 139 0.58 16.83 30.05
C ALA A 139 0.03 17.09 28.63
N GLU A 140 -1.27 16.95 28.43
CA GLU A 140 -1.99 17.71 27.39
C GLU A 140 -2.27 19.13 27.95
N THR A 141 -2.52 20.20 27.19
CA THR A 141 -2.92 20.32 25.78
C THR A 141 -2.36 21.64 25.20
N ALA A 142 -2.02 21.66 23.91
CA ALA A 142 -2.00 22.89 23.12
C ALA A 142 -2.65 22.60 21.77
N ALA A 143 -3.70 23.35 21.42
CA ALA A 143 -4.41 23.19 20.16
C ALA A 143 -3.59 23.73 18.98
N SER A 144 -2.64 22.93 18.52
CA SER A 144 -2.29 22.91 17.12
C SER A 144 -3.25 21.94 16.42
N GLU A 145 -3.84 22.32 15.29
CA GLU A 145 -4.48 21.36 14.39
C GLU A 145 -3.39 20.50 13.74
N SER A 146 -2.79 19.62 14.54
CA SER A 146 -2.07 18.44 14.05
C SER A 146 -3.08 17.48 13.45
N THR A 147 -3.62 17.88 12.30
CA THR A 147 -4.24 16.96 11.34
C THR A 147 -3.16 15.94 11.00
N ALA A 148 -3.23 14.76 11.61
CA ALA A 148 -2.33 13.66 11.34
C ALA A 148 -2.58 13.22 9.90
N SER A 149 -1.84 13.82 8.96
CA SER A 149 -2.09 13.66 7.53
C SER A 149 -1.84 12.21 7.14
N SER A 150 -2.91 11.44 6.98
CA SER A 150 -2.85 10.09 6.45
C SER A 150 -2.36 10.16 5.00
N LYS A 151 -1.22 9.52 4.72
CA LYS A 151 -0.68 9.43 3.37
C LYS A 151 -1.01 8.06 2.82
N THR A 152 -1.85 8.04 1.80
CA THR A 152 -2.23 6.81 1.13
C THR A 152 -1.37 6.64 -0.12
N THR A 153 -0.70 5.50 -0.24
CA THR A 153 0.02 5.11 -1.44
C THR A 153 -0.76 4.02 -2.17
N MET A 154 -1.08 4.28 -3.44
CA MET A 154 -1.63 3.29 -4.35
C MET A 154 -0.50 2.75 -5.23
N GLN A 155 -0.48 1.43 -5.44
CA GLN A 155 0.53 0.78 -6.29
C GLN A 155 -0.15 -0.13 -7.32
N PHE A 156 0.33 -0.08 -8.55
CA PHE A 156 0.13 -1.11 -9.56
C PHE A 156 1.43 -1.90 -9.66
N LEU A 157 1.35 -3.22 -9.52
CA LEU A 157 2.45 -4.09 -9.91
C LEU A 157 2.56 -4.07 -11.44
N LEU A 158 3.76 -4.25 -12.00
CA LEU A 158 3.93 -4.39 -13.44
C LEU A 158 4.04 -5.88 -13.82
N PRO A 159 3.69 -6.27 -15.06
CA PRO A 159 3.89 -7.62 -15.56
C PRO A 159 5.32 -8.14 -15.31
N ALA A 160 5.49 -9.44 -15.10
CA ALA A 160 6.76 -10.06 -14.71
C ALA A 160 7.90 -9.90 -15.76
N SER A 161 7.57 -9.47 -16.97
CA SER A 161 8.54 -9.10 -18.02
C SER A 161 9.24 -7.74 -17.78
N PHE A 162 8.74 -6.93 -16.84
CA PHE A 162 9.33 -5.63 -16.51
C PHE A 162 10.40 -5.73 -15.43
N THR A 163 11.52 -5.06 -15.69
CA THR A 163 12.77 -5.07 -14.94
C THR A 163 13.30 -3.63 -14.84
N PRO A 164 14.28 -3.33 -13.95
CA PRO A 164 14.89 -2.01 -13.88
C PRO A 164 15.44 -1.49 -15.22
N ASP A 165 15.90 -2.36 -16.13
CA ASP A 165 16.53 -1.92 -17.39
C ASP A 165 15.52 -1.61 -18.51
N ASN A 166 14.29 -2.13 -18.44
CA ASN A 166 13.30 -2.02 -19.52
C ASN A 166 12.00 -1.29 -19.12
N THR A 167 11.86 -0.89 -17.86
CA THR A 167 10.63 -0.29 -17.35
C THR A 167 10.49 1.17 -17.79
N PRO A 168 9.41 1.56 -18.51
CA PRO A 168 9.23 2.92 -19.00
C PRO A 168 9.27 3.97 -17.88
N VAL A 169 9.97 5.07 -18.14
CA VAL A 169 10.05 6.21 -17.23
C VAL A 169 8.72 6.99 -17.27
N PRO A 170 8.07 7.26 -16.14
CA PRO A 170 6.82 8.04 -16.12
C PRO A 170 7.05 9.49 -16.54
N THR A 171 6.15 10.05 -17.37
CA THR A 171 6.17 11.50 -17.67
C THR A 171 5.43 12.33 -16.63
N ASN A 172 4.65 11.69 -15.75
CA ASN A 172 3.91 12.34 -14.68
C ASN A 172 4.72 12.31 -13.36
N PRO A 173 5.15 13.45 -12.79
CA PRO A 173 6.07 13.49 -11.64
C PRO A 173 5.46 13.01 -10.30
N ALA A 174 4.14 12.82 -10.26
CA ALA A 174 3.45 12.17 -9.14
C ALA A 174 3.63 10.65 -9.14
N VAL A 175 3.79 10.04 -10.33
CA VAL A 175 4.07 8.61 -10.49
C VAL A 175 5.54 8.35 -10.24
N ARG A 176 5.84 7.38 -9.38
CA ARG A 176 7.19 6.83 -9.20
C ARG A 176 7.18 5.37 -9.60
N VAL A 177 8.30 4.88 -10.13
CA VAL A 177 8.44 3.46 -10.50
C VAL A 177 9.72 2.94 -9.86
N HIS A 178 9.62 1.80 -9.19
CA HIS A 178 10.72 1.20 -8.44
C HIS A 178 10.58 -0.32 -8.38
N GLN A 179 11.67 -1.01 -8.04
CA GLN A 179 11.62 -2.45 -7.79
C GLN A 179 11.25 -2.70 -6.32
N LEU A 180 10.15 -3.41 -6.09
CA LEU A 180 9.87 -4.00 -4.79
C LEU A 180 10.80 -5.20 -4.60
N PRO A 181 11.52 -5.33 -3.47
CA PRO A 181 12.39 -6.46 -3.21
C PRO A 181 11.58 -7.76 -3.00
N ALA A 182 12.29 -8.89 -3.04
CA ALA A 182 11.73 -10.18 -2.63
C ALA A 182 11.22 -10.09 -1.18
N ARG A 183 9.97 -10.49 -0.95
CA ARG A 183 9.27 -10.26 0.32
C ARG A 183 8.45 -11.47 0.77
N LEU A 184 8.43 -11.68 2.09
CA LEU A 184 7.59 -12.68 2.74
C LEU A 184 6.31 -11.99 3.23
N ILE A 185 5.16 -12.51 2.86
CA ILE A 185 3.84 -11.91 3.11
C ILE A 185 2.92 -12.93 3.77
N GLY A 186 2.24 -12.54 4.84
CA GLY A 186 1.04 -13.24 5.31
C GLY A 186 -0.18 -12.68 4.59
N ALA A 187 -1.04 -13.53 4.03
CA ALA A 187 -2.17 -13.14 3.19
C ALA A 187 -3.48 -13.78 3.66
N LEU A 188 -4.52 -12.97 3.88
CA LEU A 188 -5.89 -13.40 4.17
C LEU A 188 -6.81 -12.92 3.06
N THR A 189 -7.46 -13.87 2.38
CA THR A 189 -8.40 -13.60 1.28
C THR A 189 -9.84 -13.54 1.80
N PHE A 190 -10.60 -12.53 1.36
CA PHE A 190 -12.00 -12.34 1.73
C PHE A 190 -12.82 -11.67 0.62
N SER A 191 -14.13 -11.88 0.64
CA SER A 191 -15.07 -11.30 -0.33
C SER A 191 -15.94 -10.18 0.27
N GLY A 192 -16.48 -9.30 -0.58
CA GLY A 192 -17.49 -8.31 -0.19
C GLY A 192 -17.05 -6.85 -0.26
N LEU A 193 -17.46 -6.08 0.75
CA LEU A 193 -17.16 -4.66 0.90
C LEU A 193 -15.84 -4.45 1.66
N THR A 194 -15.12 -3.39 1.31
CA THR A 194 -13.88 -2.95 1.94
C THR A 194 -14.12 -1.65 2.71
N THR A 195 -15.03 -1.67 3.69
CA THR A 195 -15.21 -0.57 4.64
C THR A 195 -14.14 -0.65 5.71
N ASP A 196 -13.79 0.47 6.35
CA ASP A 196 -12.69 0.52 7.32
C ASP A 196 -12.89 -0.46 8.49
N SER A 197 -14.13 -0.64 8.93
CA SER A 197 -14.51 -1.66 9.92
C SER A 197 -14.18 -3.10 9.50
N VAL A 198 -14.46 -3.46 8.24
CA VAL A 198 -14.15 -4.80 7.69
C VAL A 198 -12.63 -4.95 7.51
N LEU A 199 -11.96 -3.91 7.01
CA LEU A 199 -10.51 -3.91 6.85
C LEU A 199 -9.79 -4.07 8.19
N GLN A 200 -10.21 -3.32 9.22
CA GLN A 200 -9.69 -3.43 10.58
C GLN A 200 -9.94 -4.83 11.17
N GLN A 201 -11.16 -5.37 11.04
CA GLN A 201 -11.48 -6.71 11.52
C GLN A 201 -10.61 -7.79 10.87
N ARG A 202 -10.51 -7.81 9.53
CA ARG A 202 -9.69 -8.79 8.79
C ARG A 202 -8.20 -8.62 9.04
N SER A 203 -7.75 -7.39 9.24
CA SER A 203 -6.38 -7.07 9.61
C SER A 203 -6.02 -7.58 11.02
N GLN A 204 -6.89 -7.38 12.01
CA GLN A 204 -6.68 -7.92 13.36
C GLN A 204 -6.76 -9.45 13.40
N GLU A 205 -7.66 -10.07 12.63
CA GLU A 205 -7.77 -11.52 12.48
C GLU A 205 -6.46 -12.12 11.96
N LEU A 206 -5.97 -11.64 10.79
CA LEU A 206 -4.73 -12.10 10.19
C LEU A 206 -3.52 -11.84 11.10
N ARG A 207 -3.41 -10.63 11.66
CA ARG A 207 -2.30 -10.26 12.55
C ARG A 207 -2.21 -11.21 13.75
N SER A 208 -3.33 -11.43 14.43
CA SER A 208 -3.40 -12.31 15.60
C SER A 208 -3.02 -13.75 15.26
N ALA A 209 -3.42 -14.24 14.08
CA ALA A 209 -3.09 -15.59 13.62
C ALA A 209 -1.59 -15.75 13.27
N LEU A 210 -1.00 -14.73 12.64
CA LEU A 210 0.44 -14.68 12.32
C LEU A 210 1.31 -14.61 13.57
N GLU A 211 0.98 -13.73 14.51
CA GLU A 211 1.72 -13.56 15.77
C GLU A 211 1.67 -14.83 16.63
N LYS A 212 0.49 -15.49 16.72
CA LYS A 212 0.35 -16.80 17.38
C LYS A 212 1.17 -17.92 16.72
N ALA A 213 1.37 -17.86 15.40
CA ALA A 213 2.21 -18.80 14.66
C ALA A 213 3.71 -18.44 14.68
N GLY A 214 4.10 -17.38 15.42
CA GLY A 214 5.48 -16.96 15.60
C GLY A 214 6.05 -16.10 14.45
N TYR A 215 5.21 -15.60 13.53
CA TYR A 215 5.66 -14.70 12.47
C TYR A 215 5.78 -13.26 12.99
N GLY A 216 6.98 -12.68 12.87
CA GLY A 216 7.18 -11.27 13.16
C GLY A 216 6.62 -10.37 12.06
N ILE A 217 5.70 -9.47 12.41
CA ILE A 217 5.20 -8.43 11.51
C ILE A 217 6.30 -7.38 11.25
N ALA A 218 6.47 -6.95 10.00
CA ALA A 218 7.52 -6.01 9.56
C ALA A 218 6.99 -4.61 9.17
N GLY A 219 5.67 -4.39 9.16
CA GLY A 219 5.06 -3.11 8.76
C GLY A 219 3.54 -3.13 8.88
N GLN A 220 2.90 -2.10 8.32
CA GLN A 220 1.45 -1.98 8.27
C GLN A 220 0.82 -3.01 7.32
N TYR A 221 -0.49 -3.22 7.45
CA TYR A 221 -1.22 -4.04 6.49
C TYR A 221 -1.41 -3.31 5.17
N VAL A 222 -1.53 -4.09 4.10
CA VAL A 222 -1.75 -3.63 2.73
C VAL A 222 -3.04 -4.26 2.21
N LEU A 223 -3.89 -3.46 1.59
CA LEU A 223 -5.11 -3.93 0.93
C LEU A 223 -4.83 -4.23 -0.55
N ALA A 224 -5.05 -5.47 -0.96
CA ALA A 224 -5.01 -5.91 -2.35
C ALA A 224 -6.43 -6.12 -2.89
N ARG A 225 -6.79 -5.45 -3.99
CA ARG A 225 -8.11 -5.56 -4.65
C ARG A 225 -7.94 -6.12 -6.05
N TYR A 226 -8.56 -7.27 -6.32
CA TYR A 226 -8.34 -8.02 -7.58
C TYR A 226 -9.35 -7.68 -8.68
N ASN A 227 -10.57 -7.27 -8.31
CA ASN A 227 -11.63 -6.96 -9.24
C ASN A 227 -11.82 -5.45 -9.39
N ASP A 228 -12.34 -5.06 -10.55
CA ASP A 228 -12.72 -3.69 -10.88
C ASP A 228 -13.86 -3.16 -9.98
N PRO A 229 -14.07 -1.83 -9.90
CA PRO A 229 -15.10 -1.25 -9.04
C PRO A 229 -16.55 -1.56 -9.47
N PHE A 230 -16.79 -2.06 -10.69
CA PHE A 230 -18.12 -2.41 -11.20
C PHE A 230 -18.49 -3.89 -10.95
N THR A 231 -17.53 -4.76 -10.63
CA THR A 231 -17.81 -6.13 -10.16
C THR A 231 -18.66 -6.08 -8.88
N ILE A 232 -19.76 -6.85 -8.87
CA ILE A 232 -20.71 -6.95 -7.76
C ILE A 232 -19.96 -7.30 -6.46
N PRO A 233 -20.18 -6.58 -5.33
CA PRO A 233 -19.35 -6.68 -4.13
C PRO A 233 -19.11 -8.11 -3.60
N TRP A 234 -20.13 -8.96 -3.57
CA TRP A 234 -20.03 -10.33 -3.05
C TRP A 234 -19.16 -11.27 -3.92
N PHE A 235 -18.92 -10.91 -5.19
CA PHE A 235 -18.02 -11.64 -6.10
C PHE A 235 -16.64 -10.99 -6.23
N ARG A 236 -16.35 -9.92 -5.49
CA ARG A 236 -15.00 -9.33 -5.45
C ARG A 236 -14.10 -10.13 -4.51
N THR A 237 -12.89 -10.38 -4.97
CA THR A 237 -11.78 -10.94 -4.21
C THR A 237 -10.91 -9.79 -3.68
N ASN A 238 -10.76 -9.73 -2.37
CA ASN A 238 -9.89 -8.79 -1.68
C ASN A 238 -8.93 -9.56 -0.78
N GLU A 239 -7.77 -8.99 -0.50
CA GLU A 239 -6.82 -9.56 0.46
C GLU A 239 -6.30 -8.50 1.42
N ILE A 240 -6.15 -8.89 2.69
CA ILE A 240 -5.26 -8.19 3.62
C ILE A 240 -3.91 -8.89 3.57
N LEU A 241 -2.85 -8.12 3.34
CA LEU A 241 -1.48 -8.59 3.27
C LEU A 241 -0.67 -7.95 4.40
N TYR A 242 0.11 -8.74 5.14
CA TYR A 242 1.10 -8.25 6.11
C TYR A 242 2.52 -8.56 5.63
N PRO A 243 3.43 -7.57 5.53
CA PRO A 243 4.84 -7.85 5.35
C PRO A 243 5.40 -8.50 6.60
N LEU A 244 6.12 -9.62 6.42
CA LEU A 244 6.71 -10.39 7.49
C LEU A 244 8.23 -10.20 7.52
N LYS A 245 8.81 -10.28 8.72
CA LYS A 245 10.26 -10.34 8.90
C LYS A 245 10.80 -11.61 8.20
N LYS A 246 12.01 -11.51 7.66
CA LYS A 246 12.70 -12.65 7.02
C LYS A 246 12.78 -13.80 8.03
N ASP A 247 12.35 -15.00 7.63
CA ASP A 247 12.24 -16.14 8.54
C ASP A 247 13.63 -16.63 9.00
N SER A 248 14.02 -16.26 10.21
CA SER A 248 15.28 -16.64 10.84
C SER A 248 15.38 -18.13 11.16
N ARG A 249 14.27 -18.89 11.10
CA ARG A 249 14.28 -20.36 11.31
C ARG A 249 14.94 -21.13 10.16
N LYS A 250 15.20 -20.50 9.00
CA LYS A 250 15.90 -21.13 7.86
C LYS A 250 17.41 -20.84 7.82
N GLU A 251 17.95 -19.97 8.68
CA GLU A 251 19.38 -19.60 8.68
C GLU A 251 20.24 -20.45 9.64
N SER A 252 19.64 -21.27 10.51
CA SER A 252 20.36 -22.16 11.45
C SER A 252 20.67 -23.56 10.88
N GLY A 253 20.86 -23.68 9.56
CA GLY A 253 20.89 -24.98 8.86
C GLY A 253 21.67 -24.97 7.55
N SER A 254 22.78 -24.23 7.50
CA SER A 254 23.75 -24.23 6.40
C SER A 254 25.18 -24.29 6.92
#